data_AF-A0A9C9DCU3-F1
#
_entry.id   AF-A0A9C9DCU3-F1
#
_cell.length_a   1.000
_cell.length_b   1.000
_cell.length_c   1.000
_cell.angle_alpha   90.00
_cell.angle_beta   90.00
_cell.angle_gamma   90.00
#
_symmetry.space_group_name_H-M   'P 1'
#
loop_
_entity.id
_entity.type
_entity.pdbx_description
1 polymer ?
#
loop_
_entity_poly.entity_id
_entity_poly.type
_entity_poly.pdbx_seq_one_letter_code
_entity_poly.pdbx_strand_id
1 'polypeptide(L)'
;MIVADLQQRIHRAKAENLWLLAALVLAFLPHFLRLSPWIILPSAILLGWRLLFELQYLRLPPRSVRWLLTLLGIAATYLSFGTLVGRFAGVGLLVIMLSLKLMEMNSQRDVGVVIGLSFFVVVTVFMFDQSIFMGGYMLLVVTLLTTALIAFSRDRSQVSQGSNLRQALWMLAQAAPLTLLLFMLFPRIPGPLWNLPSDSGVAGTGLSDSMSPGNISQLSDNDSVAFRVQFESALPAQTARYWRGPVFTSFDGRTWRQAQTGEQAGSKKAESRFETLLETKGNPVRYSVTLEPHQQRWLFALDLPSLVPP
;
A
#
# COMPACT_ATOMS: atom_id res chain seq x y z
N MET A 1 20.81 17.27 37.06
CA MET A 1 21.52 18.17 36.12
C MET A 1 21.01 18.04 34.69
N ILE A 2 20.95 16.84 34.10
CA ILE A 2 20.49 16.62 32.70
C ILE A 2 19.03 17.05 32.47
N VAL A 3 18.11 16.75 33.39
CA VAL A 3 16.68 17.12 33.25
C VAL A 3 16.47 18.64 33.29
N ALA A 4 17.25 19.36 34.08
CA ALA A 4 17.15 20.82 34.20
C ALA A 4 17.67 21.54 32.94
N ASP A 5 18.78 21.05 32.35
CA ASP A 5 19.29 21.54 31.06
C ASP A 5 18.29 21.27 29.92
N LEU A 6 17.65 20.08 29.92
CA LEU A 6 16.62 19.75 28.93
C LEU A 6 15.40 20.67 29.03
N GLN A 7 14.88 20.93 30.24
CA GLN A 7 13.76 21.85 30.44
C GLN A 7 14.08 23.27 29.98
N GLN A 8 15.28 23.76 30.28
CA GLN A 8 15.71 25.09 29.86
C GLN A 8 15.83 25.21 28.33
N ARG A 9 16.27 24.15 27.65
CA ARG A 9 16.34 24.09 26.19
C ARG A 9 14.98 23.94 25.52
N ILE A 10 14.08 23.14 26.09
CA ILE A 10 12.67 23.05 25.63
C ILE A 10 12.00 24.42 25.70
N HIS A 11 12.28 25.21 26.75
CA HIS A 11 11.75 26.58 26.85
C HIS A 11 12.31 27.53 25.81
N ARG A 12 13.54 27.31 25.33
CA ARG A 12 14.16 28.09 24.24
C ARG A 12 13.73 27.62 22.86
N ALA A 13 13.38 26.35 22.71
CA ALA A 13 12.82 25.79 21.49
C ALA A 13 11.45 26.42 21.23
N LYS A 14 11.14 26.68 19.95
CA LYS A 14 9.81 27.17 19.58
C LYS A 14 8.81 26.04 19.80
N ALA A 15 7.87 26.23 20.72
CA ALA A 15 6.85 25.23 21.04
C ALA A 15 6.13 24.73 19.78
N GLU A 16 5.84 25.63 18.83
CA GLU A 16 5.19 25.31 17.54
C GLU A 16 5.96 24.26 16.73
N ASN A 17 7.29 24.37 16.67
CA ASN A 17 8.15 23.41 15.98
C ASN A 17 8.11 22.04 16.66
N LEU A 18 8.09 22.01 17.99
CA LEU A 18 8.00 20.75 18.76
C LEU A 18 6.65 20.06 18.56
N TRP A 19 5.55 20.81 18.51
CA TRP A 19 4.22 20.28 18.21
C TRP A 19 4.14 19.72 16.79
N LEU A 20 4.72 20.42 15.80
CA LEU A 20 4.82 19.93 14.43
C LEU A 20 5.62 18.62 14.35
N LEU A 21 6.75 18.53 15.05
CA LEU A 21 7.56 17.31 15.10
C LEU A 21 6.82 16.16 15.76
N ALA A 22 6.11 16.40 16.86
CA ALA A 22 5.30 15.38 17.51
C ALA A 22 4.19 14.87 16.56
N ALA A 23 3.51 15.76 15.86
CA ALA A 23 2.49 15.40 14.87
C ALA A 23 3.08 14.56 13.72
N LEU A 24 4.26 14.94 13.21
CA LEU A 24 4.98 14.19 12.17
C LEU A 24 5.41 12.80 12.62
N VAL A 25 5.94 12.67 13.84
CA VAL A 25 6.33 11.37 14.41
C VAL A 25 5.11 10.45 14.50
N LEU A 26 3.97 10.96 14.96
CA LEU A 26 2.73 10.19 15.01
C LEU A 26 2.21 9.86 13.59
N ALA A 27 2.30 10.79 12.64
CA ALA A 27 1.94 10.50 11.25
C ALA A 27 2.80 9.39 10.63
N PHE A 28 4.07 9.31 11.00
CA PHE A 28 5.03 8.35 10.44
C PHE A 28 4.99 6.99 11.15
N LEU A 29 4.54 6.94 12.40
CA LEU A 29 4.57 5.73 13.23
C LEU A 29 3.94 4.51 12.53
N PRO A 30 2.77 4.60 11.88
CA PRO A 30 2.21 3.43 11.19
C PRO A 30 3.00 2.99 9.97
N HIS A 31 3.68 3.93 9.30
CA HIS A 31 4.53 3.66 8.15
C HIS A 31 5.83 2.97 8.57
N PHE A 32 6.34 3.30 9.76
CA PHE A 32 7.52 2.66 10.33
C PHE A 32 7.34 1.18 10.66
N LEU A 33 6.10 0.71 10.78
CA LEU A 33 5.83 -0.72 10.97
C LEU A 33 5.62 -1.48 9.65
N ARG A 34 5.55 -0.79 8.51
CA ARG A 34 5.12 -1.36 7.22
C ARG A 34 6.11 -1.18 6.08
N LEU A 35 6.94 -0.15 6.14
CA LEU A 35 7.93 0.14 5.09
C LEU A 35 9.22 -0.65 5.30
N SER A 36 10.05 -0.69 4.27
CA SER A 36 11.39 -1.27 4.34
C SER A 36 12.26 -0.54 5.39
N PRO A 37 13.06 -1.26 6.21
CA PRO A 37 13.99 -0.64 7.16
C PRO A 37 14.94 0.38 6.53
N TRP A 38 15.28 0.19 5.25
CA TRP A 38 16.13 1.08 4.46
C TRP A 38 15.53 2.48 4.26
N ILE A 39 14.22 2.65 4.43
CA ILE A 39 13.54 3.95 4.36
C ILE A 39 13.25 4.49 5.76
N ILE A 40 12.88 3.60 6.68
CA ILE A 40 12.50 3.94 8.06
C ILE A 40 13.71 4.51 8.81
N LEU A 41 14.84 3.80 8.78
CA LEU A 41 16.05 4.21 9.51
C LEU A 41 16.53 5.61 9.10
N PRO A 42 16.75 5.94 7.81
CA PRO A 42 17.16 7.29 7.45
C PRO A 42 16.10 8.33 7.78
N SER A 43 14.81 8.03 7.63
CA SER A 43 13.73 8.97 7.98
C SER A 43 13.68 9.25 9.48
N ALA A 44 13.82 8.23 10.33
CA ALA A 44 13.89 8.37 11.78
C ALA A 44 15.14 9.15 12.22
N ILE A 45 16.29 8.90 11.59
CA ILE A 45 17.52 9.67 11.84
C ILE A 45 17.32 11.14 11.48
N LEU A 46 16.71 11.46 10.34
CA LEU A 46 16.44 12.84 9.92
C LEU A 46 15.45 13.56 10.84
N LEU A 47 14.39 12.87 11.29
CA LEU A 47 13.46 13.40 12.29
C LEU A 47 14.17 13.67 13.62
N GLY A 48 14.99 12.73 14.10
CA GLY A 48 15.80 12.89 15.29
C GLY A 48 16.79 14.05 15.16
N TRP A 49 17.43 14.19 14.01
CA TRP A 49 18.32 15.31 13.70
C TRP A 49 17.58 16.65 13.77
N ARG A 50 16.34 16.72 13.24
CA ARG A 50 15.52 17.93 13.36
C ARG A 50 15.23 18.26 14.81
N LEU A 51 14.85 17.26 15.61
CA LEU A 51 14.55 17.44 17.02
C LEU A 51 15.78 17.97 17.77
N LEU A 52 16.95 17.38 17.54
CA LEU A 52 18.21 17.84 18.13
C LEU A 52 18.60 19.25 17.68
N PHE A 53 18.29 19.64 16.44
CA PHE A 53 18.46 21.02 15.97
C PHE A 53 17.54 21.99 16.73
N GLU A 54 16.26 21.66 16.90
CA GLU A 54 15.31 22.52 17.65
C GLU A 54 15.71 22.63 19.14
N LEU A 55 16.30 21.58 19.71
CA LEU A 55 16.87 21.56 21.06
C LEU A 55 18.27 22.20 21.16
N GLN A 56 18.77 22.78 20.06
CA GLN A 56 20.06 23.47 19.97
C GLN A 56 21.29 22.58 20.21
N TYR A 57 21.21 21.28 19.96
CA TYR A 57 22.35 20.36 20.04
C TYR A 57 23.16 20.29 18.73
N LEU A 58 22.49 20.41 17.57
CA LEU A 58 23.11 20.23 16.26
C LEU A 58 22.81 21.41 15.33
N ARG A 59 23.60 21.54 14.26
CA ARG A 59 23.30 22.42 13.11
C ARG A 59 22.64 21.62 12.00
N LEU A 60 21.84 22.27 11.17
CA LEU A 60 21.25 21.63 9.99
C LEU A 60 22.34 21.32 8.94
N PRO A 61 22.20 20.20 8.20
CA PRO A 61 23.14 19.86 7.15
C PRO A 61 23.15 20.92 6.03
N PRO A 62 24.34 21.21 5.45
CA PRO A 62 24.45 22.15 4.35
C PRO A 62 23.68 21.66 3.12
N ARG A 63 23.35 22.59 2.20
CA ARG A 63 22.52 22.30 1.03
C ARG A 63 23.08 21.14 0.18
N SER A 64 24.40 21.07 0.00
CA SER A 64 25.06 19.99 -0.76
C SER A 64 24.80 18.60 -0.17
N VAL A 65 24.89 18.46 1.14
CA VAL A 65 24.62 17.19 1.84
C VAL A 65 23.15 16.81 1.69
N ARG A 66 22.22 17.77 1.75
CA ARG A 66 20.79 17.51 1.53
C ARG A 66 20.50 17.02 0.11
N TRP A 67 21.11 17.62 -0.91
CA TRP A 67 20.99 17.14 -2.29
C TRP A 67 21.53 15.71 -2.45
N LEU A 68 22.69 15.42 -1.83
CA LEU A 68 23.23 14.07 -1.83
C LEU A 68 22.28 13.07 -1.14
N LEU A 69 21.75 13.40 0.04
CA LEU A 69 20.79 12.56 0.76
C LEU A 69 19.49 12.36 -0.03
N THR A 70 19.06 13.36 -0.80
CA THR A 70 17.90 13.27 -1.69
C THR A 70 18.14 12.23 -2.79
N LEU A 71 19.28 12.33 -3.48
CA LEU A 71 19.67 11.38 -4.51
C LEU A 71 19.80 9.96 -3.95
N LEU A 72 20.43 9.83 -2.77
CA LEU A 72 20.54 8.55 -2.06
C LEU A 72 19.18 8.00 -1.64
N GLY A 73 18.25 8.85 -1.19
CA GLY A 73 16.90 8.41 -0.81
C GLY A 73 16.09 7.90 -1.99
N ILE A 74 16.19 8.55 -3.16
CA ILE A 74 15.59 8.08 -4.41
C ILE A 74 16.21 6.75 -4.82
N ALA A 75 17.54 6.66 -4.83
CA ALA A 75 18.26 5.44 -5.19
C ALA A 75 17.93 4.27 -4.24
N ALA A 76 17.91 4.52 -2.93
CA ALA A 76 17.54 3.51 -1.92
C ALA A 76 16.10 3.01 -2.11
N THR A 77 15.17 3.89 -2.48
CA THR A 77 13.79 3.50 -2.78
C THR A 77 13.73 2.62 -4.03
N TYR A 78 14.41 3.02 -5.10
CA TYR A 78 14.46 2.24 -6.34
C TYR A 78 15.11 0.86 -6.12
N LEU A 79 16.23 0.80 -5.38
CA LEU A 79 16.90 -0.46 -5.05
C LEU A 79 16.07 -1.35 -4.11
N SER A 80 15.25 -0.77 -3.24
CA SER A 80 14.40 -1.53 -2.30
C SER A 80 13.18 -2.16 -2.98
N PHE A 81 12.59 -1.47 -3.96
CA PHE A 81 11.31 -1.90 -4.56
C PHE A 81 11.40 -2.25 -6.05
N GLY A 82 12.52 -1.97 -6.73
CA GLY A 82 12.68 -2.14 -8.17
C GLY A 82 11.87 -1.15 -9.02
N THR A 83 11.14 -0.23 -8.38
CA THR A 83 10.29 0.78 -9.02
C THR A 83 10.20 2.02 -8.12
N LEU A 84 9.93 3.18 -8.73
CA LEU A 84 9.55 4.41 -8.01
C LEU A 84 8.03 4.63 -7.98
N VAL A 85 7.31 3.93 -8.85
CA VAL A 85 5.85 3.98 -8.92
C VAL A 85 5.32 2.77 -8.17
N GLY A 86 4.31 2.97 -7.33
CA GLY A 86 3.63 1.91 -6.60
C GLY A 86 3.31 2.33 -5.19
N ARG A 87 2.47 1.55 -4.52
CA ARG A 87 2.00 1.93 -3.19
C ARG A 87 3.14 1.98 -2.17
N PHE A 88 3.96 0.94 -2.09
CA PHE A 88 5.09 0.91 -1.16
C PHE A 88 6.22 1.88 -1.56
N ALA A 89 6.58 1.90 -2.84
CA ALA A 89 7.63 2.78 -3.35
C ALA A 89 7.26 4.27 -3.24
N GLY A 90 6.05 4.65 -3.64
CA GLY A 90 5.56 6.03 -3.60
C GLY A 90 5.42 6.54 -2.17
N VAL A 91 4.87 5.74 -1.26
CA VAL A 91 4.77 6.11 0.17
C VAL A 91 6.15 6.22 0.80
N GLY A 92 7.05 5.27 0.50
CA GLY A 92 8.43 5.30 0.95
C GLY A 92 9.18 6.56 0.50
N LEU A 93 9.07 6.89 -0.80
CA LEU A 93 9.64 8.09 -1.37
C LEU A 93 9.06 9.34 -0.71
N LEU A 94 7.76 9.39 -0.47
CA LEU A 94 7.10 10.52 0.15
C LEU A 94 7.57 10.73 1.60
N VAL A 95 7.72 9.65 2.38
CA VAL A 95 8.22 9.71 3.76
C VAL A 95 9.66 10.21 3.81
N ILE A 96 10.55 9.71 2.96
CA ILE A 96 11.96 10.15 2.95
C ILE A 96 12.10 11.57 2.41
N MET A 97 11.34 11.94 1.37
CA MET A 97 11.33 13.30 0.83
C MET A 97 10.76 14.30 1.83
N LEU A 98 9.72 13.94 2.59
CA LEU A 98 9.17 14.79 3.64
C LEU A 98 10.17 14.96 4.80
N SER A 99 10.85 13.88 5.20
CA SER A 99 11.95 13.93 6.18
C SER A 99 13.06 14.89 5.75
N LEU A 100 13.42 14.89 4.46
CA LEU A 100 14.41 15.81 3.90
C LEU A 100 13.85 17.23 3.76
N LYS A 101 12.59 17.40 3.35
CA LYS A 101 11.94 18.72 3.24
C LYS A 101 11.88 19.43 4.59
N LEU A 102 11.71 18.67 5.68
CA LEU A 102 11.79 19.18 7.05
C LEU A 102 13.17 19.76 7.39
N MET A 103 14.26 19.25 6.82
CA MET A 103 15.61 19.83 6.96
C MET A 103 15.78 21.16 6.23
N GLU A 104 14.89 21.47 5.29
CA GLU A 104 14.94 22.69 4.48
C GLU A 104 14.05 23.81 5.00
N MET A 105 13.28 23.53 6.06
CA MET A 105 12.28 24.45 6.59
C MET A 105 12.93 25.73 7.15
N ASN A 106 12.84 26.81 6.38
CA ASN A 106 13.44 28.12 6.70
C ASN A 106 12.42 29.26 6.67
N SER A 107 11.35 29.13 5.88
CA SER A 107 10.29 30.13 5.75
C SER A 107 8.93 29.63 6.26
N GLN A 108 8.00 30.55 6.54
CA GLN A 108 6.61 30.20 6.89
C GLN A 108 5.91 29.41 5.77
N ARG A 109 6.28 29.69 4.51
CA ARG A 109 5.76 28.94 3.35
C ARG A 109 6.21 27.48 3.38
N ASP A 110 7.45 27.22 3.78
CA ASP A 110 7.96 25.85 3.88
C ASP A 110 7.20 25.04 4.94
N VAL A 111 6.82 25.68 6.06
CA VAL A 111 6.01 25.04 7.11
C VAL A 111 4.67 24.58 6.55
N GLY A 112 3.97 25.46 5.81
CA GLY A 112 2.70 25.12 5.17
C GLY A 112 2.83 23.93 4.21
N VAL A 113 3.92 23.87 3.43
CA VAL A 113 4.21 22.73 2.54
C VAL A 113 4.45 21.44 3.33
N VAL A 114 5.24 21.48 4.39
CA VAL A 114 5.51 20.31 5.25
C VAL A 114 4.21 19.79 5.87
N ILE A 115 3.36 20.68 6.38
CA ILE A 115 2.06 20.29 6.94
C ILE A 115 1.14 19.71 5.86
N GLY A 116 1.07 20.34 4.68
CA GLY A 116 0.29 19.84 3.54
C GLY A 116 0.72 18.44 3.10
N LEU A 117 2.04 18.21 2.98
CA LEU A 117 2.60 16.89 2.69
C LEU A 117 2.30 15.89 3.82
N SER A 118 2.26 16.33 5.08
CA SER A 118 1.90 15.47 6.22
C SER A 118 0.44 15.03 6.18
N PHE A 119 -0.49 15.89 5.75
CA PHE A 119 -1.87 15.46 5.48
C PHE A 119 -1.93 14.42 4.37
N PHE A 120 -1.09 14.53 3.35
CA PHE A 120 -1.01 13.50 2.32
C PHE A 120 -0.49 12.16 2.89
N VAL A 121 0.54 12.18 3.77
CA VAL A 121 1.02 10.98 4.50
C VAL A 121 -0.10 10.32 5.30
N VAL A 122 -0.98 11.10 5.93
CA VAL A 122 -2.14 10.57 6.67
C VAL A 122 -3.08 9.82 5.72
N VAL A 123 -3.34 10.34 4.53
CA VAL A 123 -4.18 9.66 3.53
C VAL A 123 -3.55 8.33 3.09
N THR A 124 -2.22 8.28 2.92
CA THR A 124 -1.56 7.05 2.46
C THR A 124 -1.66 5.91 3.47
N VAL A 125 -1.87 6.20 4.76
CA VAL A 125 -2.11 5.16 5.79
C VAL A 125 -3.34 4.33 5.46
N PHE A 126 -4.42 4.94 4.98
CA PHE A 126 -5.66 4.26 4.63
C PHE A 126 -5.55 3.38 3.39
N MET A 127 -4.44 3.46 2.66
CA MET A 127 -4.12 2.46 1.66
C MET A 127 -3.78 1.12 2.32
N PHE A 128 -3.20 1.13 3.53
CA PHE A 128 -2.77 -0.06 4.28
C PHE A 128 -3.74 -0.57 5.31
N ASP A 129 -4.47 0.31 5.96
CA ASP A 129 -5.32 -0.06 7.07
C ASP A 129 -6.56 0.83 7.10
N GLN A 130 -7.72 0.22 6.91
CA GLN A 130 -9.02 0.90 6.90
C GLN A 130 -9.83 0.59 8.16
N SER A 131 -9.18 0.08 9.21
CA SER A 131 -9.85 -0.19 10.48
C SER A 131 -10.34 1.10 11.16
N ILE A 132 -11.40 0.96 11.97
CA ILE A 132 -11.96 2.06 12.76
C ILE A 132 -10.90 2.62 13.72
N PHE A 133 -10.05 1.74 14.30
CA PHE A 133 -8.96 2.15 15.17
C PHE A 133 -7.98 3.08 14.46
N MET A 134 -7.56 2.71 13.24
CA MET A 134 -6.68 3.57 12.44
C MET A 134 -7.36 4.89 12.08
N GLY A 135 -8.66 4.88 11.78
CA GLY A 135 -9.45 6.09 11.57
C GLY A 135 -9.40 7.04 12.78
N GLY A 136 -9.62 6.53 13.99
CA GLY A 136 -9.53 7.30 15.22
C GLY A 136 -8.11 7.84 15.49
N TYR A 137 -7.09 7.02 15.26
CA TYR A 137 -5.69 7.42 15.38
C TYR A 137 -5.32 8.53 14.38
N MET A 138 -5.69 8.39 13.11
CA MET A 138 -5.45 9.40 12.08
C MET A 138 -6.23 10.69 12.35
N LEU A 139 -7.44 10.62 12.93
CA LEU A 139 -8.19 11.81 13.37
C LEU A 139 -7.42 12.62 14.42
N LEU A 140 -6.78 11.94 15.38
CA LEU A 140 -5.89 12.58 16.34
C LEU A 140 -4.71 13.26 15.62
N VAL A 141 -4.03 12.56 14.70
CA VAL A 141 -2.91 13.13 13.94
C VAL A 141 -3.34 14.36 13.13
N VAL A 142 -4.48 14.31 12.44
CA VAL A 142 -5.05 15.44 11.69
C VAL A 142 -5.34 16.62 12.60
N THR A 143 -5.86 16.36 13.81
CA THR A 143 -6.11 17.40 14.81
C THR A 143 -4.82 18.10 15.22
N LEU A 144 -3.73 17.34 15.44
CA LEU A 144 -2.42 17.89 15.78
C LEU A 144 -1.80 18.68 14.62
N LEU A 145 -1.87 18.16 13.39
CA LEU A 145 -1.39 18.87 12.19
C LEU A 145 -2.17 20.16 11.94
N THR A 146 -3.49 20.15 12.15
CA THR A 146 -4.33 21.34 12.04
C THR A 146 -4.00 22.36 13.13
N THR A 147 -3.75 21.89 14.36
CA THR A 147 -3.30 22.74 15.47
C THR A 147 -1.97 23.41 15.14
N ALA A 148 -1.01 22.67 14.58
CA ALA A 148 0.25 23.21 14.12
C ALA A 148 0.03 24.25 13.00
N LEU A 149 -0.82 23.95 12.02
CA LEU A 149 -1.13 24.88 10.93
C LEU A 149 -1.68 26.21 11.45
N ILE A 150 -2.64 26.15 12.38
CA ILE A 150 -3.22 27.33 13.02
C ILE A 150 -2.13 28.11 13.76
N ALA A 151 -1.29 27.42 14.53
CA ALA A 151 -0.21 28.06 15.29
C ALA A 151 0.76 28.84 14.39
N PHE A 152 1.20 28.26 13.27
CA PHE A 152 2.12 28.92 12.33
C PHE A 152 1.46 30.01 11.46
N SER A 153 0.14 29.94 11.28
CA SER A 153 -0.63 30.94 10.53
C SER A 153 -1.00 32.18 11.34
N ARG A 154 -0.93 32.11 12.67
CA ARG A 154 -1.19 33.25 13.57
C ARG A 154 0.07 34.05 13.84
N ASP A 155 -0.10 35.34 14.10
CA ASP A 155 1.00 36.17 14.59
C ASP A 155 1.48 35.69 15.97
N ARG A 156 2.80 35.60 16.11
CA ARG A 156 3.54 34.87 17.16
C ARG A 156 3.30 35.32 18.61
N SER A 157 2.51 36.36 18.86
CA SER A 157 2.63 37.13 20.09
C SER A 157 1.60 36.84 21.19
N GLN A 158 0.45 36.18 20.99
CA GLN A 158 -0.60 36.23 22.03
C GLN A 158 -1.50 35.00 22.27
N VAL A 159 -1.32 33.86 21.60
CA VAL A 159 -2.33 32.77 21.70
C VAL A 159 -1.76 31.47 22.27
N SER A 160 -2.38 30.97 23.35
CA SER A 160 -2.08 29.68 23.97
C SER A 160 -2.33 28.51 23.00
N GLN A 161 -1.48 27.49 23.06
CA GLN A 161 -1.63 26.25 22.27
C GLN A 161 -2.97 25.56 22.51
N GLY A 162 -3.54 25.66 23.73
CA GLY A 162 -4.87 25.11 24.02
C GLY A 162 -5.99 25.77 23.21
N SER A 163 -5.85 27.08 22.91
CA SER A 163 -6.81 27.80 22.06
C SER A 163 -6.70 27.36 20.60
N ASN A 164 -5.48 27.09 20.11
CA ASN A 164 -5.26 26.56 18.77
C ASN A 164 -5.86 25.15 18.62
N LEU A 165 -5.69 24.29 19.64
CA LEU A 165 -6.29 22.94 19.65
C LEU A 165 -7.82 23.01 19.66
N ARG A 166 -8.41 23.88 20.49
CA ARG A 166 -9.85 24.09 20.53
C ARG A 166 -10.40 24.53 19.18
N GLN A 167 -9.68 25.42 18.49
CA GLN A 167 -10.08 25.86 17.15
C GLN A 167 -9.95 24.73 16.12
N ALA A 168 -8.86 23.95 16.15
CA ALA A 168 -8.70 22.79 15.28
C ALA A 168 -9.86 21.80 15.43
N LEU A 169 -10.25 21.49 16.68
CA LEU A 169 -11.40 20.65 16.98
C LEU A 169 -12.72 21.22 16.44
N TRP A 170 -12.93 22.53 16.59
CA TRP A 170 -14.11 23.21 16.02
C TRP A 170 -14.15 23.14 14.49
N MET A 171 -13.01 23.33 13.82
CA MET A 171 -12.92 23.20 12.36
C MET A 171 -13.22 21.77 11.90
N LEU A 172 -12.71 20.76 12.63
CA LEU A 172 -13.02 19.35 12.34
C LEU A 172 -14.48 19.00 12.61
N ALA A 173 -15.07 19.54 13.68
CA ALA A 173 -16.50 19.37 13.97
C ALA A 173 -17.37 19.99 12.86
N GLN A 174 -17.00 21.16 12.33
CA GLN A 174 -17.67 21.79 11.19
C GLN A 174 -17.47 21.01 9.88
N ALA A 175 -16.37 20.29 9.73
CA ALA A 175 -16.14 19.40 8.59
C ALA A 175 -16.97 18.11 8.66
N ALA A 176 -17.42 17.67 9.86
CA ALA A 176 -18.12 16.41 10.02
C ALA A 176 -19.46 16.31 9.24
N PRO A 177 -20.34 17.33 9.22
CA PRO A 177 -21.55 17.33 8.38
C PRO A 177 -21.23 17.19 6.89
N LEU A 178 -20.19 17.89 6.42
CA LEU A 178 -19.75 17.80 5.03
C LEU A 178 -19.22 16.39 4.72
N THR A 179 -18.42 15.80 5.61
CA THR A 179 -17.94 14.43 5.48
C THR A 179 -19.09 13.43 5.44
N LEU A 180 -20.11 13.59 6.28
CA LEU A 180 -21.27 12.69 6.31
C LEU A 180 -22.11 12.81 5.04
N LEU A 181 -22.28 14.03 4.53
CA LEU A 181 -22.93 14.28 3.25
C LEU A 181 -22.14 13.65 2.09
N LEU A 182 -20.82 13.85 2.02
CA LEU A 182 -19.96 13.21 1.02
C LEU A 182 -20.00 11.68 1.14
N PHE A 183 -19.98 11.15 2.35
CA PHE A 183 -20.04 9.71 2.60
C PHE A 183 -21.37 9.07 2.15
N MET A 184 -22.49 9.80 2.24
CA MET A 184 -23.79 9.32 1.76
C MET A 184 -23.95 9.49 0.25
N LEU A 185 -23.44 10.59 -0.32
CA LEU A 185 -23.63 10.90 -1.74
C LEU A 185 -22.61 10.22 -2.66
N PHE A 186 -21.39 9.98 -2.19
CA PHE A 186 -20.35 9.33 -3.01
C PHE A 186 -20.43 7.81 -2.90
N PRO A 187 -20.62 7.10 -4.03
CA PRO A 187 -20.55 5.65 -4.02
C PRO A 187 -19.16 5.20 -3.60
N ARG A 188 -19.08 4.23 -2.69
CA ARG A 188 -17.81 3.63 -2.29
C ARG A 188 -17.25 2.87 -3.49
N ILE A 189 -16.21 3.41 -4.12
CA ILE A 189 -15.52 2.73 -5.22
C ILE A 189 -14.83 1.49 -4.63
N PRO A 190 -15.19 0.27 -5.04
CA PRO A 190 -14.52 -0.93 -4.57
C PRO A 190 -13.10 -0.99 -5.17
N GLY A 191 -12.09 -0.98 -4.30
CA GLY A 191 -10.69 -1.19 -4.65
C GLY A 191 -9.80 0.05 -4.54
N PRO A 192 -8.46 -0.11 -4.41
CA PRO A 192 -7.53 1.01 -4.34
C PRO A 192 -7.44 1.72 -5.70
N LEU A 193 -7.63 3.03 -5.73
CA LEU A 193 -7.54 3.86 -6.95
C LEU A 193 -6.14 3.87 -7.61
N TRP A 194 -5.12 3.33 -6.91
CA TRP A 194 -3.71 3.41 -7.28
C TRP A 194 -3.01 2.05 -7.30
N ASN A 195 -3.73 0.97 -7.62
CA ASN A 195 -3.10 -0.34 -7.81
C ASN A 195 -2.28 -0.34 -9.11
N LEU A 196 -0.97 -0.60 -8.99
CA LEU A 196 -0.16 -0.97 -10.13
C LEU A 196 -0.35 -2.46 -10.46
N PRO A 197 -0.20 -2.87 -11.73
CA PRO A 197 -0.26 -4.27 -12.13
C PRO A 197 0.73 -5.21 -11.41
N SER A 198 1.74 -4.67 -10.73
CA SER A 198 2.75 -5.44 -9.98
C SER A 198 2.42 -5.62 -8.49
N ASP A 199 1.50 -4.83 -7.91
CA ASP A 199 1.03 -4.99 -6.51
C ASP A 199 -0.07 -6.07 -6.41
N SER A 200 -0.46 -6.69 -7.53
CA SER A 200 -1.52 -7.71 -7.60
C SER A 200 -1.07 -9.13 -7.26
N GLY A 201 0.21 -9.35 -6.91
CA GLY A 201 0.73 -10.68 -6.55
C GLY A 201 0.11 -11.30 -5.29
N VAL A 202 -0.66 -10.55 -4.50
CA VAL A 202 -1.25 -11.02 -3.23
C VAL A 202 -2.76 -10.71 -3.12
N ALA A 203 -3.41 -10.18 -4.16
CA ALA A 203 -4.83 -9.84 -4.08
C ALA A 203 -5.56 -10.06 -5.41
N GLY A 204 -5.59 -11.33 -5.85
CA GLY A 204 -6.58 -11.82 -6.79
C GLY A 204 -7.36 -12.94 -6.11
N THR A 205 -8.68 -12.85 -6.10
CA THR A 205 -9.61 -13.80 -5.48
C THR A 205 -9.74 -15.11 -6.28
N GLY A 206 -8.60 -15.70 -6.67
CA GLY A 206 -8.55 -16.86 -7.56
C GLY A 206 -7.29 -17.71 -7.34
N LEU A 207 -7.23 -18.85 -8.03
CA LEU A 207 -6.05 -19.73 -7.99
C LEU A 207 -4.78 -18.99 -8.44
N SER A 208 -3.72 -19.07 -7.64
CA SER A 208 -2.37 -18.58 -7.92
C SER A 208 -1.54 -19.57 -8.75
N ASP A 209 -0.34 -19.18 -9.17
CA ASP A 209 0.67 -20.00 -9.88
C ASP A 209 1.46 -20.95 -8.99
N SER A 210 1.18 -20.90 -7.70
CA SER A 210 1.72 -21.77 -6.68
C SER A 210 0.66 -22.16 -5.66
N MET A 211 0.83 -23.32 -5.03
CA MET A 211 -0.09 -23.85 -4.03
C MET A 211 0.69 -24.39 -2.82
N SER A 212 0.41 -23.85 -1.64
CA SER A 212 0.86 -24.39 -0.36
C SER A 212 -0.34 -24.90 0.44
N PRO A 213 -0.17 -25.93 1.30
CA PRO A 213 -1.22 -26.35 2.24
C PRO A 213 -1.72 -25.16 3.07
N GLY A 214 -3.03 -24.89 3.04
CA GLY A 214 -3.67 -23.74 3.70
C GLY A 214 -4.15 -22.62 2.76
N ASN A 215 -3.53 -22.45 1.57
CA ASN A 215 -3.97 -21.44 0.60
C ASN A 215 -5.36 -21.74 0.01
N ILE A 216 -5.73 -23.03 -0.10
CA ILE A 216 -7.03 -23.46 -0.65
C ILE A 216 -8.20 -23.11 0.29
N SER A 217 -7.95 -23.05 1.61
CA SER A 217 -8.98 -22.74 2.59
C SER A 217 -9.46 -21.29 2.44
N GLN A 218 -8.56 -20.36 2.15
CA GLN A 218 -8.90 -18.94 1.91
C GLN A 218 -9.70 -18.73 0.62
N LEU A 219 -9.55 -19.62 -0.37
CA LEU A 219 -10.35 -19.59 -1.58
C LEU A 219 -11.79 -20.09 -1.33
N SER A 220 -11.98 -21.00 -0.39
CA SER A 220 -13.30 -21.51 -0.02
C SER A 220 -14.16 -20.50 0.73
N ASP A 221 -13.55 -19.52 1.39
CA ASP A 221 -14.24 -18.43 2.11
C ASP A 221 -14.63 -17.26 1.19
N ASN A 222 -14.39 -17.39 -0.12
CA ASN A 222 -14.59 -16.33 -1.09
C ASN A 222 -15.78 -16.62 -2.02
N ASP A 223 -16.85 -15.85 -1.84
CA ASP A 223 -18.09 -15.98 -2.63
C ASP A 223 -18.06 -15.25 -3.99
N SER A 224 -16.88 -14.77 -4.44
CA SER A 224 -16.77 -14.13 -5.76
C SER A 224 -16.95 -15.14 -6.90
N VAL A 225 -17.63 -14.72 -7.96
CA VAL A 225 -17.84 -15.55 -9.14
C VAL A 225 -16.51 -15.75 -9.87
N ALA A 226 -16.07 -16.99 -10.04
CA ALA A 226 -14.86 -17.30 -10.82
C ALA A 226 -15.14 -17.32 -12.33
N PHE A 227 -16.19 -18.04 -12.74
CA PHE A 227 -16.64 -18.11 -14.12
C PHE A 227 -18.09 -18.62 -14.18
N ARG A 228 -18.74 -18.37 -15.31
CA ARG A 228 -20.08 -18.89 -15.63
C ARG A 228 -19.97 -19.82 -16.81
N VAL A 229 -20.77 -20.88 -16.79
CA VAL A 229 -20.81 -21.87 -17.87
C VAL A 229 -22.23 -22.04 -18.36
N GLN A 230 -22.39 -22.00 -19.67
CA GLN A 230 -23.63 -22.35 -20.34
C GLN A 230 -23.39 -23.59 -21.19
N PHE A 231 -24.12 -24.66 -20.90
CA PHE A 231 -24.09 -25.91 -21.67
C PHE A 231 -25.09 -25.82 -22.83
N GLU A 232 -24.71 -26.31 -24.00
CA GLU A 232 -25.63 -26.43 -25.15
C GLU A 232 -26.59 -27.62 -25.01
N SER A 233 -26.20 -28.63 -24.23
CA SER A 233 -26.95 -29.85 -23.98
C SER A 233 -27.41 -29.95 -22.51
N ALA A 234 -28.00 -31.10 -22.14
CA ALA A 234 -28.40 -31.36 -20.77
C ALA A 234 -27.22 -31.22 -19.79
N LEU A 235 -27.50 -30.63 -18.63
CA LEU A 235 -26.49 -30.34 -17.61
C LEU A 235 -25.82 -31.66 -17.13
N PRO A 236 -24.49 -31.81 -17.25
CA PRO A 236 -23.79 -33.01 -16.77
C PRO A 236 -23.94 -33.20 -15.26
N ALA A 237 -23.89 -34.45 -14.80
CA ALA A 237 -23.90 -34.77 -13.37
C ALA A 237 -22.78 -34.04 -12.62
N GLN A 238 -22.99 -33.71 -11.34
CA GLN A 238 -22.03 -32.91 -10.55
C GLN A 238 -20.64 -33.53 -10.49
N THR A 239 -20.55 -34.85 -10.44
CA THR A 239 -19.29 -35.61 -10.44
C THR A 239 -18.50 -35.47 -11.75
N ALA A 240 -19.18 -35.16 -12.87
CA ALA A 240 -18.56 -34.92 -14.17
C ALA A 240 -18.18 -33.45 -14.40
N ARG A 241 -18.50 -32.54 -13.46
CA ARG A 241 -18.19 -31.10 -13.54
C ARG A 241 -16.88 -30.77 -12.83
N TYR A 242 -15.83 -31.55 -13.11
CA TYR A 242 -14.50 -31.25 -12.62
C TYR A 242 -13.81 -30.24 -13.55
N TRP A 243 -13.74 -28.99 -13.11
CA TRP A 243 -13.13 -27.89 -13.85
C TRP A 243 -11.63 -27.90 -13.59
N ARG A 244 -10.88 -28.42 -14.56
CA ARG A 244 -9.43 -28.51 -14.49
C ARG A 244 -8.83 -27.12 -14.66
N GLY A 245 -8.05 -26.70 -13.67
CA GLY A 245 -7.24 -25.48 -13.69
C GLY A 245 -5.76 -25.79 -13.94
N PRO A 246 -4.83 -24.97 -13.44
CA PRO A 246 -3.40 -25.20 -13.60
C PRO A 246 -2.96 -26.51 -12.92
N VAL A 247 -1.98 -27.18 -13.53
CA VAL A 247 -1.35 -28.37 -12.96
C VAL A 247 0.02 -28.00 -12.44
N PHE A 248 0.25 -28.23 -11.15
CA PHE A 248 1.53 -28.00 -10.51
C PHE A 248 2.31 -29.31 -10.41
N THR A 249 3.47 -29.37 -11.05
CA THR A 249 4.30 -30.57 -11.13
C THR A 249 5.60 -30.45 -10.33
N SER A 250 6.02 -29.23 -9.98
CA SER A 250 7.25 -28.98 -9.23
C SER A 250 6.94 -28.80 -7.75
N PHE A 251 7.57 -29.58 -6.87
CA PHE A 251 7.39 -29.49 -5.42
C PHE A 251 8.72 -29.22 -4.71
N ASP A 252 8.76 -28.19 -3.87
CA ASP A 252 9.97 -27.75 -3.15
C ASP A 252 10.03 -28.21 -1.67
N GLY A 253 9.15 -29.13 -1.27
CA GLY A 253 9.01 -29.58 0.13
C GLY A 253 7.92 -28.83 0.92
N ARG A 254 7.42 -27.69 0.42
CA ARG A 254 6.30 -26.95 1.04
C ARG A 254 5.26 -26.44 0.05
N THR A 255 5.68 -26.12 -1.16
CA THR A 255 4.90 -25.41 -2.17
C THR A 255 5.00 -26.14 -3.50
N TRP A 256 3.84 -26.35 -4.11
CA TRP A 256 3.72 -26.80 -5.49
C TRP A 256 3.75 -25.59 -6.43
N ARG A 257 4.52 -25.66 -7.51
CA ARG A 257 4.62 -24.62 -8.54
C ARG A 257 4.38 -25.21 -9.92
N GLN A 258 3.92 -24.37 -10.83
CA GLN A 258 3.87 -24.73 -12.25
C GLN A 258 5.30 -24.88 -12.78
N ALA A 259 5.57 -25.94 -13.54
CA ALA A 259 6.88 -26.07 -14.19
C ALA A 259 7.07 -24.91 -15.20
N GLN A 260 8.24 -24.26 -15.16
CA GLN A 260 8.53 -23.15 -16.07
C GLN A 260 8.53 -23.66 -17.52
N THR A 261 7.81 -22.95 -18.37
CA THR A 261 7.59 -23.19 -19.81
C THR A 261 8.87 -23.33 -20.66
N GLY A 262 10.07 -23.16 -20.08
CA GLY A 262 11.36 -23.37 -20.75
C GLY A 262 11.61 -24.82 -21.21
N GLU A 263 11.00 -25.82 -20.57
CA GLU A 263 11.07 -27.21 -21.04
C GLU A 263 10.07 -27.53 -22.17
N GLN A 264 9.13 -26.63 -22.46
CA GLN A 264 8.19 -26.78 -23.59
C GLN A 264 8.74 -26.22 -24.91
N ALA A 265 9.97 -25.68 -24.96
CA ALA A 265 10.59 -25.32 -26.24
C ALA A 265 10.89 -26.54 -27.15
N GLY A 266 10.72 -27.77 -26.63
CA GLY A 266 10.64 -29.01 -27.42
C GLY A 266 9.23 -29.42 -27.90
N SER A 267 8.19 -28.60 -27.65
CA SER A 267 6.77 -29.03 -27.67
C SER A 267 6.24 -29.51 -29.01
N LYS A 268 6.78 -29.08 -30.15
CA LYS A 268 6.24 -29.54 -31.45
C LYS A 268 6.31 -31.06 -31.63
N LYS A 269 7.24 -31.74 -30.94
CA LYS A 269 7.37 -33.20 -30.95
C LYS A 269 6.56 -33.89 -29.84
N ALA A 270 6.19 -33.16 -28.80
CA ALA A 270 5.38 -33.66 -27.68
C ALA A 270 3.88 -33.50 -27.98
N GLU A 271 3.46 -32.39 -28.60
CA GLU A 271 2.10 -32.16 -29.09
C GLU A 271 1.69 -33.21 -30.13
N SER A 272 2.57 -33.53 -31.09
CA SER A 272 2.28 -34.57 -32.10
C SER A 272 2.19 -35.99 -31.53
N ARG A 273 2.93 -36.28 -30.44
CA ARG A 273 2.82 -37.56 -29.72
C ARG A 273 1.53 -37.65 -28.90
N PHE A 274 1.06 -36.53 -28.36
CA PHE A 274 -0.19 -36.48 -27.58
C PHE A 274 -1.41 -36.73 -28.47
N GLU A 275 -1.47 -36.10 -29.65
CA GLU A 275 -2.56 -36.35 -30.61
C GLU A 275 -2.60 -37.81 -31.11
N THR A 276 -1.44 -38.47 -31.22
CA THR A 276 -1.36 -39.87 -31.69
C THR A 276 -1.80 -40.89 -30.63
N LEU A 277 -1.84 -40.52 -29.34
CA LEU A 277 -2.10 -41.44 -28.22
C LEU A 277 -3.49 -41.25 -27.56
N LEU A 278 -4.26 -40.23 -27.95
CA LEU A 278 -5.58 -39.97 -27.38
C LEU A 278 -6.69 -40.67 -28.17
N GLU A 279 -7.26 -41.73 -27.60
CA GLU A 279 -8.57 -42.22 -28.02
C GLU A 279 -9.68 -41.45 -27.29
N THR A 280 -10.35 -40.53 -27.98
CA THR A 280 -11.54 -39.87 -27.44
C THR A 280 -12.70 -40.86 -27.42
N LYS A 281 -13.15 -41.29 -26.23
CA LYS A 281 -14.32 -42.14 -26.04
C LYS A 281 -15.46 -41.36 -25.41
N GLY A 282 -16.65 -41.42 -26.03
CA GLY A 282 -17.88 -40.81 -25.50
C GLY A 282 -18.34 -39.59 -26.29
N ASN A 283 -19.44 -38.99 -25.83
CA ASN A 283 -20.05 -37.83 -26.47
C ASN A 283 -19.35 -36.53 -26.02
N PRO A 284 -19.01 -35.63 -26.95
CA PRO A 284 -18.42 -34.35 -26.61
C PRO A 284 -19.42 -33.46 -25.86
N VAL A 285 -18.95 -32.80 -24.80
CA VAL A 285 -19.74 -31.81 -24.06
C VAL A 285 -19.45 -30.44 -24.63
N ARG A 286 -20.47 -29.79 -25.20
CA ARG A 286 -20.37 -28.43 -25.75
C ARG A 286 -20.86 -27.42 -24.74
N TYR A 287 -20.04 -26.41 -24.47
CA TYR A 287 -20.34 -25.37 -23.52
C TYR A 287 -19.56 -24.09 -23.85
N SER A 288 -20.10 -22.96 -23.43
CA SER A 288 -19.46 -21.66 -23.47
C SER A 288 -19.12 -21.20 -22.05
N VAL A 289 -17.91 -20.69 -21.86
CA VAL A 289 -17.42 -20.17 -20.57
C VAL A 289 -17.31 -18.66 -20.65
N THR A 290 -17.87 -17.97 -19.67
CA THR A 290 -17.61 -16.55 -19.41
C THR A 290 -16.73 -16.45 -18.16
N LEU A 291 -15.48 -16.07 -18.35
CA LEU A 291 -14.45 -16.06 -17.32
C LEU A 291 -14.32 -14.65 -16.71
N GLU A 292 -14.37 -14.56 -15.38
CA GLU A 292 -14.12 -13.30 -14.70
C GLU A 292 -12.61 -12.99 -14.69
N PRO A 293 -12.20 -11.71 -14.64
CA PRO A 293 -10.79 -11.34 -14.63
C PRO A 293 -10.02 -11.93 -13.44
N HIS A 294 -9.18 -12.93 -13.70
CA HIS A 294 -8.35 -13.57 -12.65
C HIS A 294 -6.84 -13.32 -12.81
N GLN A 295 -6.43 -12.49 -13.77
CA GLN A 295 -5.04 -12.06 -14.01
C GLN A 295 -4.02 -13.20 -14.25
N GLN A 296 -4.46 -14.39 -14.64
CA GLN A 296 -3.59 -15.52 -15.01
C GLN A 296 -3.76 -15.87 -16.48
N ARG A 297 -2.85 -16.70 -17.01
CA ARG A 297 -2.81 -17.10 -18.43
C ARG A 297 -3.42 -18.47 -18.72
N TRP A 298 -4.10 -19.07 -17.76
CA TRP A 298 -4.79 -20.35 -17.92
C TRP A 298 -6.31 -20.17 -17.95
N LEU A 299 -6.98 -21.13 -18.57
CA LEU A 299 -8.44 -21.21 -18.63
C LEU A 299 -8.91 -22.42 -17.81
N PHE A 300 -10.15 -22.36 -17.32
CA PHE A 300 -10.82 -23.50 -16.72
C PHE A 300 -11.63 -24.25 -17.78
N ALA A 301 -11.39 -25.55 -17.90
CA ALA A 301 -12.11 -26.41 -18.83
C ALA A 301 -12.43 -27.75 -18.18
N LEU A 302 -13.38 -28.49 -18.75
CA LEU A 302 -13.50 -29.92 -18.46
C LEU A 302 -12.24 -30.65 -18.98
N ASP A 303 -11.90 -31.76 -18.32
CA ASP A 303 -10.58 -32.42 -18.31
C ASP A 303 -9.76 -32.37 -19.61
N LEU A 304 -10.39 -32.60 -20.76
CA LEU A 304 -9.76 -32.59 -22.08
C LEU A 304 -10.53 -31.68 -23.05
N PRO A 305 -10.11 -30.41 -23.20
CA PRO A 305 -10.68 -29.52 -24.21
C PRO A 305 -10.20 -29.95 -25.61
N SER A 306 -11.13 -30.18 -26.54
CA SER A 306 -10.83 -30.55 -27.93
C SER A 306 -10.67 -29.35 -28.88
N LEU A 307 -11.05 -28.15 -28.43
CA LEU A 307 -11.00 -26.92 -29.20
C LEU A 307 -10.35 -25.83 -28.37
N VAL A 308 -9.37 -25.14 -28.96
CA VAL A 308 -8.83 -23.88 -28.43
C VAL A 308 -9.80 -22.76 -28.81
N PRO A 309 -10.22 -21.89 -27.88
CA PRO A 309 -11.07 -20.74 -28.22
C PRO A 309 -10.36 -19.82 -29.24
N PRO A 310 -11.11 -19.14 -30.13
CA PRO A 310 -10.56 -18.23 -31.12
C PRO A 310 -9.86 -17.01 -30.51
#